data_AF-A0A2T4S5S9-F1
#
_entry.id   AF-A0A2T4S5S9-F1
#
_cell.length_a   1.000
_cell.length_b   1.000
_cell.length_c   1.000
_cell.angle_alpha   90.00
_cell.angle_beta   90.00
_cell.angle_gamma   90.00
#
_symmetry.space_group_name_H-M   'P 1'
#
loop_
_entity.id
_entity.type
_entity.pdbx_description
1 polymer ?
#
loop_
_entity_poly.entity_id
_entity_poly.type
_entity_poly.pdbx_seq_one_letter_code
_entity_poly.pdbx_strand_id
1 'polypeptide(L)'
;VKKKIDMRDIEEATDRVIAGPAKKSRVISEKERNIVAHHEAGHTIIGMVLDEAEVVHKVTIVPRGQAGGYAMMLPKQDRFLMTEPELLDKICGLLGGRVSEDINFNEVSTGASNDFERATQIARSMVTEYGMSKKLGPMQFTKSGGQVFLGKDMQGEPEYSGQIAYEIDKEVQRIIKEQYER
;
A
#
# COMPACT_ATOMS: atom_id res chain seq x y z
N VAL A 1 23.07 -1.48 -31.24
CA VAL A 1 21.74 -1.97 -30.82
C VAL A 1 21.85 -3.46 -30.53
N LYS A 2 21.41 -3.90 -29.34
CA LYS A 2 21.44 -5.32 -28.95
C LYS A 2 20.53 -6.13 -29.90
N LYS A 3 21.02 -7.26 -30.42
CA LYS A 3 20.29 -8.05 -31.46
C LYS A 3 19.35 -9.13 -30.91
N LYS A 4 19.43 -9.43 -29.61
CA LYS A 4 18.60 -10.42 -28.93
C LYS A 4 18.15 -9.85 -27.59
N ILE A 5 16.90 -10.14 -27.24
CA ILE A 5 16.29 -9.80 -25.96
C ILE A 5 16.64 -10.93 -24.98
N ASP A 6 17.14 -10.59 -23.80
CA ASP A 6 17.34 -11.53 -22.69
C ASP A 6 16.45 -11.14 -21.50
N MET A 7 16.47 -11.98 -20.44
CA MET A 7 15.64 -11.74 -19.25
C MET A 7 15.92 -10.39 -18.58
N ARG A 8 17.12 -9.83 -18.69
CA ARG A 8 17.45 -8.52 -18.08
C ARG A 8 16.74 -7.39 -18.81
N ASP A 9 16.58 -7.52 -20.13
CA ASP A 9 15.82 -6.54 -20.91
C ASP A 9 14.33 -6.58 -20.54
N ILE A 10 13.78 -7.76 -20.24
CA ILE A 10 12.41 -7.93 -19.75
C ILE A 10 12.24 -7.36 -18.34
N GLU A 11 13.14 -7.68 -17.41
CA GLU A 11 13.11 -7.16 -16.04
C GLU A 11 13.22 -5.63 -16.00
N GLU A 12 14.13 -5.03 -16.79
CA GLU A 12 14.25 -3.56 -16.89
C GLU A 12 12.99 -2.92 -17.50
N ALA A 13 12.36 -3.59 -18.48
CA ALA A 13 11.11 -3.12 -19.05
C ALA A 13 9.98 -3.14 -18.02
N THR A 14 9.84 -4.23 -17.25
CA THR A 14 8.87 -4.36 -16.16
C THR A 14 9.11 -3.29 -15.09
N ASP A 15 10.34 -3.16 -14.61
CA ASP A 15 10.71 -2.12 -13.64
C ASP A 15 10.36 -0.71 -14.14
N ARG A 16 10.62 -0.44 -15.43
CA ARG A 16 10.36 0.86 -16.05
C ARG A 16 8.86 1.15 -16.17
N VAL A 17 8.03 0.15 -16.42
CA VAL A 17 6.57 0.32 -16.47
C VAL A 17 6.00 0.59 -15.08
N ILE A 18 6.49 -0.12 -14.06
CA ILE A 18 5.95 -0.03 -12.70
C ILE A 18 6.42 1.22 -11.97
N ALA A 19 7.74 1.48 -11.96
CA ALA A 19 8.36 2.51 -11.14
C ALA A 19 9.00 3.66 -11.96
N GLY A 20 8.98 3.56 -13.29
CA GLY A 20 9.60 4.54 -14.18
C GLY A 20 11.09 4.30 -14.44
N PRO A 21 11.75 5.19 -15.20
CA PRO A 21 13.16 5.03 -15.56
C PRO A 21 14.08 5.15 -14.33
N ALA A 22 15.14 4.34 -14.30
CA ALA A 22 16.17 4.42 -13.26
C ALA A 22 16.92 5.76 -13.29
N LYS A 23 17.00 6.42 -12.13
CA LYS A 23 17.74 7.68 -11.95
C LYS A 23 19.18 7.41 -11.52
N LYS A 24 20.00 6.89 -12.43
CA LYS A 24 21.40 6.53 -12.16
C LYS A 24 22.28 7.73 -11.77
N SER A 25 21.88 8.96 -12.10
CA SER A 25 22.63 10.20 -11.80
C SER A 25 22.22 10.88 -10.49
N ARG A 26 21.16 10.42 -9.81
CA ARG A 26 20.74 11.02 -8.54
C ARG A 26 21.75 10.63 -7.46
N VAL A 27 22.48 11.63 -6.95
CA VAL A 27 23.34 11.44 -5.78
C VAL A 27 22.43 11.33 -4.56
N ILE A 28 22.37 10.13 -3.96
CA ILE A 28 21.63 9.84 -2.74
C ILE A 28 22.63 9.86 -1.58
N SER A 29 22.34 10.62 -0.53
CA SER A 29 23.14 10.65 0.69
C SER A 29 23.15 9.29 1.38
N GLU A 30 24.20 8.98 2.15
CA GLU A 30 24.25 7.72 2.92
C GLU A 30 23.07 7.61 3.90
N LYS A 31 22.69 8.73 4.53
CA LYS A 31 21.50 8.81 5.40
C LYS A 31 20.22 8.42 4.65
N GLU A 32 19.95 9.06 3.51
CA GLU A 32 18.74 8.78 2.70
C GLU A 32 18.73 7.33 2.19
N ARG A 33 19.88 6.80 1.78
CA ARG A 33 20.01 5.41 1.34
C ARG A 33 19.71 4.42 2.48
N ASN A 34 20.21 4.69 3.68
CA ASN A 34 19.96 3.84 4.85
C ASN A 34 18.49 3.87 5.27
N ILE A 35 17.84 5.04 5.24
CA ILE A 35 16.40 5.15 5.51
C ILE A 35 15.61 4.31 4.52
N VAL A 36 15.85 4.48 3.21
CA VAL A 36 15.18 3.68 2.17
C VAL A 36 15.44 2.19 2.36
N ALA A 37 16.69 1.78 2.65
CA ALA A 37 17.01 0.38 2.85
C ALA A 37 16.22 -0.28 3.99
N HIS A 38 16.09 0.40 5.13
CA HIS A 38 15.32 -0.13 6.26
C HIS A 38 13.81 -0.06 6.00
N HIS A 39 13.34 0.97 5.29
CA HIS A 39 11.96 1.08 4.87
C HIS A 39 11.55 -0.12 3.99
N GLU A 40 12.31 -0.39 2.92
CA GLU A 40 12.05 -1.53 2.04
C GLU A 40 12.23 -2.87 2.77
N ALA A 41 13.18 -2.95 3.72
CA ALA A 41 13.35 -4.13 4.57
C ALA A 41 12.13 -4.37 5.47
N GLY A 42 11.50 -3.32 5.98
CA GLY A 42 10.28 -3.40 6.78
C GLY A 42 9.14 -4.09 6.03
N HIS A 43 8.84 -3.61 4.82
CA HIS A 43 7.87 -4.25 3.93
C HIS A 43 8.23 -5.71 3.64
N THR A 44 9.50 -5.97 3.38
CA THR A 44 10.00 -7.30 3.01
C THR A 44 9.84 -8.29 4.15
N ILE A 45 10.26 -7.94 5.37
CA ILE A 45 10.22 -8.84 6.52
C ILE A 45 8.77 -9.16 6.87
N ILE A 46 7.89 -8.16 6.92
CA ILE A 46 6.47 -8.39 7.20
C ILE A 46 5.84 -9.28 6.12
N GLY A 47 6.11 -9.01 4.84
CA GLY A 47 5.63 -9.85 3.74
C GLY A 47 6.15 -11.28 3.75
N MET A 48 7.32 -11.54 4.35
CA MET A 48 7.87 -12.89 4.52
C MET A 48 7.29 -13.62 5.75
N VAL A 49 6.88 -12.89 6.79
CA VAL A 49 6.39 -13.47 8.05
C VAL A 49 4.89 -13.73 8.00
N LEU A 50 4.11 -12.89 7.32
CA LEU A 50 2.66 -13.04 7.24
C LEU A 50 2.27 -14.16 6.26
N ASP A 51 1.48 -15.12 6.76
CA ASP A 51 1.08 -16.32 6.03
C ASP A 51 0.23 -15.99 4.79
N GLU A 52 -0.63 -14.99 4.88
CA GLU A 52 -1.54 -14.58 3.80
C GLU A 52 -0.97 -13.44 2.93
N ALA A 53 0.21 -12.91 3.27
CA ALA A 53 0.80 -11.82 2.51
C ALA A 53 1.35 -12.27 1.13
N GLU A 54 1.38 -11.30 0.22
CA GLU A 54 1.96 -11.42 -1.11
C GLU A 54 3.46 -11.80 -1.02
N VAL A 55 3.96 -12.65 -1.93
CA VAL A 55 5.34 -13.13 -1.91
C VAL A 55 6.27 -12.04 -2.42
N VAL A 56 7.32 -11.75 -1.67
CA VAL A 56 8.38 -10.82 -2.09
C VAL A 56 9.08 -11.37 -3.32
N HIS A 57 8.91 -10.70 -4.46
CA HIS A 57 9.54 -11.08 -5.72
C HIS A 57 10.88 -10.35 -5.93
N LYS A 58 10.91 -9.06 -5.59
CA LYS A 58 12.10 -8.22 -5.79
C LYS A 58 12.09 -7.04 -4.84
N VAL A 59 13.24 -6.70 -4.28
CA VAL A 59 13.43 -5.53 -3.42
C VAL A 59 14.62 -4.75 -3.94
N THR A 60 14.47 -3.43 -4.06
CA THR A 60 15.56 -2.57 -4.53
C THR A 60 15.53 -1.20 -3.87
N ILE A 61 16.72 -0.68 -3.58
CA ILE A 61 16.95 0.69 -3.08
C ILE A 61 17.45 1.62 -4.19
N VAL A 62 17.34 1.18 -5.44
CA VAL A 62 17.75 1.98 -6.60
C VAL A 62 16.59 2.93 -6.96
N PRO A 63 16.83 4.25 -6.95
CA PRO A 63 15.77 5.22 -7.20
C PRO A 63 15.24 5.11 -8.62
N ARG A 64 13.92 5.06 -8.76
CA ARG A 64 13.21 5.05 -10.04
C ARG A 64 12.06 6.04 -10.00
N GLY A 65 11.91 6.85 -11.05
CA GLY A 65 10.82 7.82 -11.11
C GLY A 65 10.77 8.74 -9.88
N GLN A 66 9.68 8.68 -9.11
CA GLN A 66 9.51 9.40 -7.83
C GLN A 66 9.90 8.57 -6.60
N ALA A 67 10.09 7.25 -6.74
CA ALA A 67 10.39 6.34 -5.65
C ALA A 67 11.90 6.29 -5.31
N GLY A 68 12.23 6.24 -4.02
CA GLY A 68 13.61 6.09 -3.51
C GLY A 68 14.09 4.63 -3.55
N GLY A 69 13.16 3.70 -3.38
CA GLY A 69 13.27 2.25 -3.50
C GLY A 69 11.89 1.68 -3.75
N TYR A 70 11.78 0.36 -3.91
CA TYR A 70 10.49 -0.33 -3.85
C TYR A 70 10.68 -1.84 -3.59
N ALA A 71 9.70 -2.41 -2.89
CA ALA A 71 9.47 -3.85 -2.78
C ALA A 71 8.32 -4.26 -3.71
N MET A 72 8.62 -5.14 -4.67
CA MET A 72 7.63 -5.79 -5.51
C MET A 72 7.16 -7.07 -4.83
N MET A 73 5.92 -7.05 -4.40
CA MET A 73 5.21 -8.22 -3.91
C MET A 73 4.31 -8.77 -5.03
N LEU A 74 4.25 -10.09 -5.15
CA LEU A 74 3.39 -10.78 -6.10
C LEU A 74 2.35 -11.62 -5.35
N PRO A 75 1.08 -11.61 -5.76
CA PRO A 75 0.08 -12.47 -5.15
C PRO A 75 0.45 -13.94 -5.34
N LYS A 76 0.25 -14.76 -4.30
CA LYS A 76 0.51 -16.22 -4.34
C LYS A 76 -0.37 -16.92 -5.37
N GLN A 77 -1.59 -16.41 -5.56
CA GLN A 77 -2.61 -16.94 -6.46
C GLN A 77 -3.45 -15.77 -6.98
N ASP A 78 -3.95 -15.88 -8.21
CA ASP A 78 -4.97 -14.96 -8.73
C ASP A 78 -6.26 -15.16 -7.90
N ARG A 79 -6.52 -14.23 -6.99
CA ARG A 79 -7.70 -14.26 -6.11
C ARG A 79 -8.69 -13.18 -6.53
N PHE A 80 -9.95 -13.59 -6.73
CA PHE A 80 -11.07 -12.68 -6.98
C PHE A 80 -11.74 -12.17 -5.70
N LEU A 81 -11.54 -12.86 -4.59
CA LEU A 81 -12.15 -12.55 -3.29
C LEU A 81 -11.03 -12.44 -2.26
N MET A 82 -11.11 -11.42 -1.41
CA MET A 82 -10.21 -11.24 -0.27
C MET A 82 -10.97 -11.39 1.05
N THR A 83 -10.38 -12.08 2.01
CA THR A 83 -10.94 -12.23 3.35
C THR A 83 -10.49 -11.09 4.28
N GLU A 84 -11.19 -10.89 5.40
CA GLU A 84 -10.81 -9.86 6.39
C GLU A 84 -9.36 -10.03 6.87
N PRO A 85 -8.87 -11.24 7.27
CA PRO A 85 -7.47 -11.43 7.67
C PRO A 85 -6.47 -11.06 6.58
N GLU A 86 -6.76 -11.37 5.31
CA GLU A 86 -5.88 -11.04 4.18
C GLU A 86 -5.77 -9.52 3.99
N LEU A 87 -6.88 -8.80 4.13
CA LEU A 87 -6.87 -7.34 4.02
C LEU A 87 -6.13 -6.69 5.19
N LEU A 88 -6.28 -7.24 6.41
CA LEU A 88 -5.53 -6.79 7.59
C LEU A 88 -4.03 -7.05 7.41
N ASP A 89 -3.63 -8.23 6.94
CA ASP A 89 -2.24 -8.56 6.66
C ASP A 89 -1.66 -7.66 5.55
N LYS A 90 -2.46 -7.30 4.54
CA LYS A 90 -2.06 -6.34 3.50
C LYS A 90 -1.84 -4.94 4.09
N ILE A 91 -2.71 -4.48 4.98
CA ILE A 91 -2.53 -3.21 5.70
C ILE A 91 -1.25 -3.26 6.55
N CYS A 92 -1.02 -4.34 7.30
CA CYS A 92 0.20 -4.53 8.10
C CYS A 92 1.46 -4.48 7.23
N GLY A 93 1.46 -5.17 6.08
CA GLY A 93 2.56 -5.12 5.12
C GLY A 93 2.86 -3.72 4.59
N LEU A 94 1.83 -2.91 4.32
CA LEU A 94 1.98 -1.50 3.91
C LEU A 94 2.54 -0.63 5.04
N LEU A 95 2.17 -0.87 6.28
CA LEU A 95 2.65 -0.08 7.42
C LEU A 95 4.10 -0.45 7.83
N GLY A 96 4.60 -1.60 7.38
CA GLY A 96 5.93 -2.11 7.74
C GLY A 96 7.10 -1.19 7.43
N GLY A 97 7.05 -0.47 6.31
CA GLY A 97 8.10 0.49 5.95
C GLY A 97 8.24 1.60 6.98
N ARG A 98 7.11 2.18 7.41
CA ARG A 98 7.08 3.20 8.48
C ARG A 98 7.55 2.63 9.82
N VAL A 99 7.05 1.47 10.24
CA VAL A 99 7.41 0.87 11.53
C VAL A 99 8.91 0.60 11.61
N SER A 100 9.50 0.14 10.50
CA SER A 100 10.95 -0.07 10.41
C SER A 100 11.75 1.23 10.55
N GLU A 101 11.27 2.34 9.97
CA GLU A 101 11.91 3.65 10.17
C GLU A 101 11.85 4.10 11.63
N ASP A 102 10.69 3.99 12.26
CA ASP A 102 10.47 4.38 13.66
C ASP A 102 11.40 3.62 14.60
N ILE A 103 11.48 2.29 14.45
CA ILE A 103 12.30 1.42 15.33
C ILE A 103 13.80 1.73 15.17
N ASN A 104 14.26 1.93 13.94
CA ASN A 104 15.70 2.01 13.66
C ASN A 104 16.26 3.44 13.79
N PHE A 105 15.46 4.46 13.48
CA PHE A 105 15.95 5.85 13.41
C PHE A 105 15.27 6.80 14.40
N ASN A 106 14.15 6.42 15.01
CA ASN A 106 13.30 7.33 15.80
C ASN A 106 12.95 8.64 15.03
N GLU A 107 13.01 8.60 13.69
CA GLU A 107 12.74 9.71 12.79
C GLU A 107 11.84 9.18 11.68
N VAL A 108 10.72 9.87 11.43
CA VAL A 108 9.76 9.51 10.39
C VAL A 108 10.11 10.21 9.09
N SER A 109 10.18 9.47 7.97
CA SER A 109 10.38 10.05 6.64
C SER A 109 9.05 10.42 5.95
N THR A 110 9.11 11.17 4.85
CA THR A 110 7.94 11.39 3.97
C THR A 110 7.71 10.24 2.98
N GLY A 111 8.57 9.21 2.98
CA GLY A 111 8.52 8.09 2.04
C GLY A 111 7.27 7.23 2.17
N ALA A 112 6.75 7.08 3.39
CA ALA A 112 5.59 6.22 3.69
C ALA A 112 4.22 6.78 3.25
N SER A 113 4.17 7.96 2.60
CA SER A 113 2.89 8.65 2.31
C SER A 113 1.95 7.81 1.45
N ASN A 114 2.48 7.16 0.40
CA ASN A 114 1.69 6.30 -0.48
C ASN A 114 1.21 5.03 0.25
N ASP A 115 1.99 4.52 1.20
CA ASP A 115 1.61 3.32 1.96
C ASP A 115 0.48 3.62 2.92
N PHE A 116 0.50 4.78 3.59
CA PHE A 116 -0.62 5.26 4.40
C PHE A 116 -1.87 5.50 3.58
N GLU A 117 -1.75 6.10 2.40
CA GLU A 117 -2.89 6.33 1.50
C GLU A 117 -3.57 5.01 1.13
N ARG A 118 -2.78 4.02 0.69
CA ARG A 118 -3.28 2.69 0.33
C ARG A 118 -3.86 1.94 1.54
N ALA A 119 -3.16 1.94 2.66
CA ALA A 119 -3.63 1.30 3.90
C ALA A 119 -4.96 1.90 4.36
N THR A 120 -5.06 3.23 4.36
CA THR A 120 -6.29 3.95 4.73
C THR A 120 -7.42 3.66 3.75
N GLN A 121 -7.14 3.59 2.45
CA GLN A 121 -8.13 3.24 1.44
C GLN A 121 -8.68 1.83 1.66
N ILE A 122 -7.81 0.84 1.90
CA ILE A 122 -8.23 -0.54 2.18
C ILE A 122 -9.07 -0.58 3.45
N ALA A 123 -8.60 0.02 4.55
CA ALA A 123 -9.34 0.06 5.81
C ALA A 123 -10.71 0.74 5.65
N ARG A 124 -10.78 1.82 4.86
CA ARG A 124 -12.04 2.49 4.55
C ARG A 124 -12.97 1.58 3.75
N SER A 125 -12.52 0.94 2.68
CA SER A 125 -13.34 0.00 1.90
C SER A 125 -13.79 -1.22 2.72
N MET A 126 -12.96 -1.72 3.64
CA MET A 126 -13.37 -2.77 4.60
C MET A 126 -14.60 -2.34 5.40
N VAL A 127 -14.63 -1.09 5.86
CA VAL A 127 -15.70 -0.54 6.69
C VAL A 127 -16.91 -0.12 5.84
N THR A 128 -16.70 0.54 4.69
CA THR A 128 -17.77 1.19 3.92
C THR A 128 -18.34 0.35 2.79
N GLU A 129 -17.56 -0.57 2.22
CA GLU A 129 -17.97 -1.36 1.05
C GLU A 129 -18.18 -2.83 1.40
N TYR A 130 -17.29 -3.40 2.21
CA TYR A 130 -17.30 -4.84 2.49
C TYR A 130 -18.06 -5.21 3.76
N GLY A 131 -18.47 -4.24 4.57
CA GLY A 131 -19.22 -4.48 5.80
C GLY A 131 -18.44 -5.29 6.85
N MET A 132 -17.10 -5.17 6.85
CA MET A 132 -16.19 -5.90 7.74
C MET A 132 -16.00 -5.23 9.11
N SER A 133 -16.81 -4.22 9.45
CA SER A 133 -16.82 -3.64 10.80
C SER A 133 -17.88 -4.32 11.66
N LYS A 134 -17.45 -4.87 12.81
CA LYS A 134 -18.36 -5.44 13.82
C LYS A 134 -19.31 -4.39 14.42
N LYS A 135 -18.89 -3.12 14.45
CA LYS A 135 -19.65 -2.02 15.07
C LYS A 135 -20.74 -1.47 14.14
N LEU A 136 -20.41 -1.28 12.86
CA LEU A 136 -21.36 -0.77 11.86
C LEU A 136 -22.19 -1.88 11.20
N GLY A 137 -21.74 -3.14 11.33
CA GLY A 137 -22.41 -4.30 10.78
C GLY A 137 -22.20 -4.46 9.26
N PRO A 138 -22.83 -5.48 8.66
CA PRO A 138 -22.66 -5.82 7.25
C PRO A 138 -23.52 -4.89 6.36
N MET A 139 -23.22 -3.59 6.37
CA MET A 139 -23.90 -2.57 5.57
C MET A 139 -22.91 -1.85 4.66
N GLN A 140 -23.35 -1.58 3.43
CA GLN A 140 -22.59 -0.76 2.48
C GLN A 140 -23.00 0.70 2.62
N PHE A 141 -22.03 1.58 2.88
CA PHE A 141 -22.21 3.02 3.07
C PHE A 141 -21.85 3.84 1.82
N THR A 142 -21.07 3.25 0.90
CA THR A 142 -20.65 3.87 -0.36
C THR A 142 -21.21 3.10 -1.54
N LYS A 143 -21.88 3.80 -2.48
CA LYS A 143 -22.23 3.21 -3.78
C LYS A 143 -20.95 2.97 -4.57
N SER A 144 -20.58 1.71 -4.80
CA SER A 144 -19.50 1.37 -5.74
C SER A 144 -19.75 2.09 -7.06
N GLY A 145 -18.75 2.83 -7.53
CA GLY A 145 -18.84 3.74 -8.67
C GLY A 145 -19.57 3.15 -9.87
N GLY A 146 -20.83 3.52 -10.03
CA GLY A 146 -21.58 3.33 -11.26
C GLY A 146 -21.09 4.34 -12.29
N GLN A 147 -20.22 3.88 -13.19
CA GLN A 147 -19.94 4.42 -14.52
C GLN A 147 -20.13 5.93 -14.68
N VAL A 148 -19.03 6.69 -14.48
CA VAL A 148 -18.93 8.10 -14.84
C VAL A 148 -18.97 8.23 -16.37
N PHE A 149 -20.16 8.15 -16.95
CA PHE A 149 -20.40 8.49 -18.35
C PHE A 149 -21.27 9.75 -18.40
N LEU A 150 -20.66 10.81 -18.91
CA LEU A 150 -21.20 12.16 -19.13
C LEU A 150 -21.59 12.97 -17.88
N GLY A 151 -20.63 13.83 -17.48
CA GLY A 151 -20.92 15.21 -17.11
C GLY A 151 -21.99 15.42 -16.03
N LYS A 152 -21.61 15.22 -14.77
CA LYS A 152 -22.19 15.98 -13.67
C LYS A 152 -21.34 15.86 -12.42
N ASP A 153 -21.01 17.02 -11.86
CA ASP A 153 -20.64 17.21 -10.47
C ASP A 153 -21.70 16.57 -9.56
N MET A 154 -21.54 15.29 -9.24
CA MET A 154 -22.28 14.62 -8.18
C MET A 154 -21.27 13.91 -7.28
N GLN A 155 -20.51 14.72 -6.53
CA GLN A 155 -20.24 14.36 -5.14
C GLN A 155 -21.60 14.22 -4.47
N GLY A 156 -22.22 13.05 -4.60
CA GLY A 156 -23.39 12.71 -3.81
C GLY A 156 -22.97 12.82 -2.36
N GLU A 157 -23.67 13.64 -1.59
CA GLU A 157 -23.47 13.68 -0.15
C GLU A 157 -23.53 12.24 0.38
N PRO A 158 -22.68 11.89 1.37
CA PRO A 158 -22.71 10.57 1.96
C PRO A 158 -24.14 10.24 2.40
N GLU A 159 -24.67 9.10 1.94
CA GLU A 159 -26.03 8.61 2.27
C GLU A 159 -26.11 8.08 3.72
N TYR A 160 -25.39 8.71 4.64
CA TYR A 160 -25.32 8.34 6.04
C TYR A 160 -25.13 9.58 6.92
N SER A 161 -25.64 9.51 8.16
CA SER A 161 -25.60 10.65 9.07
C SER A 161 -24.17 11.01 9.48
N GLY A 162 -23.96 12.25 9.94
CA GLY A 162 -22.66 12.67 10.47
C GLY A 162 -22.16 11.80 11.65
N GLN A 163 -23.09 11.20 12.40
CA GLN A 163 -22.74 10.22 13.44
C GLN A 163 -22.15 8.94 12.85
N ILE A 164 -22.71 8.42 11.76
CA ILE A 164 -22.16 7.26 11.06
C ILE A 164 -20.82 7.61 10.42
N ALA A 165 -20.68 8.80 9.84
CA ALA A 165 -19.40 9.27 9.29
C ALA A 165 -18.29 9.26 10.35
N TYR A 166 -18.58 9.80 11.53
CA TYR A 166 -17.67 9.78 12.66
C TYR A 166 -17.32 8.37 13.14
N GLU A 167 -18.29 7.46 13.14
CA GLU A 167 -18.04 6.06 13.50
C GLU A 167 -17.21 5.31 12.46
N ILE A 168 -17.39 5.60 11.16
CA ILE A 168 -16.53 5.09 10.09
C ILE A 168 -15.08 5.54 10.31
N ASP A 169 -14.85 6.83 10.54
CA ASP A 169 -13.50 7.35 10.74
C ASP A 169 -12.83 6.75 11.98
N LYS A 170 -13.59 6.53 13.06
CA LYS A 170 -13.09 5.81 14.25
C LYS A 170 -12.70 4.38 13.95
N GLU A 171 -13.52 3.65 13.20
CA GLU A 171 -13.22 2.26 12.85
C GLU A 171 -12.00 2.16 11.93
N VAL A 172 -11.88 3.05 10.94
CA VAL A 172 -10.68 3.14 10.09
C VAL A 172 -9.44 3.43 10.92
N GLN A 173 -9.50 4.42 11.81
CA GLN A 173 -8.39 4.75 12.71
C GLN A 173 -8.02 3.56 13.62
N ARG A 174 -9.03 2.83 14.14
CA ARG A 174 -8.81 1.63 14.96
C ARG A 174 -8.06 0.55 14.17
N ILE A 175 -8.51 0.23 12.96
CA ILE A 175 -7.89 -0.78 12.10
C ILE A 175 -6.42 -0.42 11.81
N ILE A 176 -6.16 0.82 11.37
CA ILE A 176 -4.80 1.27 11.05
C ILE A 176 -3.91 1.20 12.28
N LYS A 177 -4.40 1.66 13.45
CA LYS A 177 -3.63 1.63 14.69
C LYS A 177 -3.32 0.20 15.14
N GLU A 178 -4.31 -0.70 15.11
CA GLU A 178 -4.11 -2.10 15.48
C GLU A 178 -3.11 -2.80 14.57
N GLN A 179 -3.15 -2.55 13.25
CA GLN A 179 -2.17 -3.12 12.32
C GLN A 179 -0.79 -2.45 12.41
N TYR A 180 -0.71 -1.22 12.91
CA TYR A 180 0.57 -0.54 13.17
C TYR A 180 1.28 -1.09 14.41
N GLU A 181 0.51 -1.51 15.43
CA GLU A 181 1.03 -2.06 16.69
C GLU A 181 1.37 -3.56 16.61
N ARG A 182 0.80 -4.27 15.64
CA ARG A 182 0.99 -5.72 15.40
C ARG A 182 2.35 -6.02 14.77
#